data_AF-A0A7V9NQQ3-F1
#
_entry.id   AF-A0A7V9NQQ3-F1
#
_cell.length_a   1.000
_cell.length_b   1.000
_cell.length_c   1.000
_cell.angle_alpha   90.00
_cell.angle_beta   90.00
_cell.angle_gamma   90.00
#
_symmetry.space_group_name_H-M   'P 1'
#
loop_
_entity.id
_entity.type
_entity.pdbx_description
1 polymer ?
#
loop_
_entity_poly.entity_id
_entity_poly.type
_entity_poly.pdbx_seq_one_letter_code
_entity_poly.pdbx_strand_id
1 'polypeptide(L)'
;MPPEPGPDLSGKDLVDLDLSGTRLRDVNLAGANLSGAWLYNARITGEFLGLTMNGVEVAPLIAAELKRIIRCSPRSRRLTRAG
;
A
#
# COMPACT_ATOMS: atom_id res chain seq x y z
N MET A 1 12.76 11.26 20.38
CA MET A 1 12.22 9.89 20.37
C MET A 1 12.02 9.52 18.91
N PRO A 2 12.70 8.50 18.37
CA PRO A 2 12.40 8.03 17.02
C PRO A 2 10.96 7.51 16.97
N PRO A 3 10.29 7.54 15.80
CA PRO A 3 9.00 6.88 15.66
C PRO A 3 9.18 5.39 15.97
N GLU A 4 8.34 4.86 16.87
CA GLU A 4 8.23 3.43 17.10
C GLU A 4 7.77 2.78 15.79
N PRO A 5 8.37 1.65 15.36
CA PRO A 5 7.89 0.94 14.19
C PRO A 5 6.43 0.52 14.40
N GLY A 6 5.64 0.58 13.33
CA GLY A 6 4.25 0.15 13.39
C GLY A 6 4.11 -1.35 13.63
N PRO A 7 2.87 -1.83 13.83
CA PRO A 7 2.62 -3.24 14.13
C PRO A 7 3.10 -4.16 13.01
N ASP A 8 3.67 -5.31 13.40
CA ASP A 8 3.99 -6.38 12.44
C ASP A 8 2.84 -7.37 12.34
N LEU A 9 2.15 -7.35 11.21
CA LEU A 9 1.05 -8.25 10.84
C LEU A 9 1.44 -9.10 9.62
N SER A 10 2.72 -9.25 9.34
CA SER A 10 3.18 -10.04 8.20
C SER A 10 2.74 -11.51 8.30
N GLY A 11 2.28 -12.06 7.19
CA GLY A 11 1.78 -13.43 7.05
C GLY A 11 0.52 -13.75 7.86
N LYS A 12 -0.12 -12.76 8.49
CA LYS A 12 -1.33 -13.00 9.30
C LYS A 12 -2.55 -13.24 8.43
N ASP A 13 -3.37 -14.18 8.88
CA ASP A 13 -4.72 -14.36 8.36
C ASP A 13 -5.66 -13.42 9.10
N LEU A 14 -6.20 -12.45 8.37
CA LEU A 14 -7.06 -11.38 8.88
C LEU A 14 -8.44 -11.45 8.21
N VAL A 15 -8.87 -12.67 7.86
CA VAL A 15 -10.13 -12.92 7.16
C VAL A 15 -11.34 -12.54 8.01
N ASP A 16 -12.31 -11.90 7.37
CA ASP A 16 -13.59 -11.47 7.96
C ASP A 16 -13.47 -10.58 9.22
N LEU A 17 -12.27 -10.04 9.50
CA LEU A 17 -12.03 -9.15 10.63
C LEU A 17 -12.62 -7.77 10.37
N ASP A 18 -13.28 -7.22 11.39
CA ASP A 18 -13.69 -5.83 11.38
C ASP A 18 -12.51 -4.92 11.75
N LEU A 19 -11.96 -4.25 10.73
CA LEU A 19 -10.92 -3.24 10.83
C LEU A 19 -11.48 -1.84 10.54
N SER A 20 -12.80 -1.67 10.62
CA SER A 20 -13.45 -0.40 10.32
C SER A 20 -13.01 0.69 11.29
N GLY A 21 -12.75 1.88 10.76
CA GLY A 21 -12.30 3.05 11.52
C GLY A 21 -10.88 2.97 12.08
N THR A 22 -10.15 1.87 11.85
CA THR A 22 -8.79 1.70 12.34
C THR A 22 -7.82 2.71 11.72
N ARG A 23 -6.77 3.06 12.49
CA ARG A 23 -5.67 3.92 12.03
C ARG A 23 -4.36 3.21 12.29
N LEU A 24 -3.90 2.47 11.30
CA LEU A 24 -2.62 1.75 11.34
C LEU A 24 -1.59 2.55 10.54
N ARG A 25 -0.53 2.97 11.21
CA ARG A 25 0.61 3.66 10.59
C ARG A 25 1.84 2.77 10.66
N ASP A 26 2.67 2.84 9.62
CA ASP A 26 3.89 2.07 9.45
C ASP A 26 3.72 0.56 9.71
N VAL A 27 2.55 0.01 9.37
CA VAL A 27 2.22 -1.41 9.60
C VAL A 27 2.89 -2.30 8.56
N ASN A 28 3.40 -3.46 8.97
CA ASN A 28 3.85 -4.48 8.05
C ASN A 28 2.71 -5.46 7.76
N LEU A 29 2.13 -5.43 6.56
CA LEU A 29 1.09 -6.37 6.10
C LEU A 29 1.64 -7.35 5.05
N ALA A 30 2.96 -7.52 4.99
CA ALA A 30 3.57 -8.36 3.96
C ALA A 30 3.05 -9.81 4.03
N GLY A 31 2.50 -10.33 2.93
CA GLY A 31 1.94 -11.68 2.87
C GLY A 31 0.65 -11.89 3.67
N ALA A 32 0.03 -10.86 4.24
CA ALA A 32 -1.21 -11.00 4.99
C ALA A 32 -2.41 -11.30 4.07
N ASN A 33 -3.47 -11.87 4.64
CA ASN A 33 -4.73 -12.14 3.95
C ASN A 33 -5.86 -11.33 4.58
N LEU A 34 -6.43 -10.38 3.83
CA LEU A 34 -7.56 -9.53 4.23
C LEU A 34 -8.86 -9.90 3.51
N SER A 35 -9.00 -11.15 3.05
CA SER A 35 -10.23 -11.58 2.36
C SER A 35 -11.44 -11.43 3.28
N GLY A 36 -12.50 -10.79 2.80
CA GLY A 36 -13.70 -10.52 3.60
C GLY A 36 -13.57 -9.47 4.72
N ALA A 37 -12.37 -8.92 4.98
CA ALA A 37 -12.17 -7.94 6.04
C ALA A 37 -12.95 -6.64 5.80
N TRP A 38 -13.53 -6.07 6.86
CA TRP A 38 -14.26 -4.81 6.79
C TRP A 38 -13.31 -3.64 7.02
N LEU A 39 -13.16 -2.78 6.00
CA LEU A 39 -12.21 -1.66 5.99
C LEU A 39 -12.92 -0.30 5.94
N TYR A 40 -14.19 -0.23 6.33
CA TYR A 40 -14.96 1.01 6.26
C TYR A 40 -14.30 2.10 7.11
N ASN A 41 -14.00 3.27 6.53
CA ASN A 41 -13.28 4.36 7.18
C ASN A 41 -11.88 4.00 7.74
N ALA A 42 -11.28 2.88 7.34
CA ALA A 42 -9.93 2.51 7.77
C ALA A 42 -8.88 3.40 7.09
N ARG A 43 -7.82 3.74 7.84
CA ARG A 43 -6.61 4.38 7.33
C ARG A 43 -5.42 3.48 7.64
N ILE A 44 -4.85 2.88 6.61
CA ILE A 44 -3.75 1.94 6.72
C ILE A 44 -2.61 2.44 5.85
N THR A 45 -1.43 2.64 6.44
CA THR A 45 -0.20 2.98 5.73
C THR A 45 0.92 2.05 6.18
N GLY A 46 1.74 1.58 5.25
CA GLY A 46 2.84 0.67 5.55
C GLY A 46 3.23 -0.20 4.36
N GLU A 47 3.75 -1.40 4.65
CA GLU A 47 4.21 -2.37 3.66
C GLU A 47 3.08 -3.32 3.24
N PHE A 48 2.90 -3.51 1.93
CA PHE A 48 1.79 -4.28 1.35
C PHE A 48 2.26 -5.43 0.45
N LEU A 49 3.55 -5.76 0.44
CA LEU A 49 4.11 -6.77 -0.47
C LEU A 49 3.48 -8.14 -0.23
N GLY A 50 2.87 -8.75 -1.24
CA GLY A 50 2.18 -10.03 -1.08
C GLY A 50 0.89 -9.98 -0.26
N LEU A 51 0.41 -8.80 0.14
CA LEU A 51 -0.93 -8.67 0.74
C LEU A 51 -1.98 -9.13 -0.26
N THR A 52 -2.92 -9.96 0.19
CA THR A 52 -4.03 -10.47 -0.61
C THR A 52 -5.39 -10.01 -0.09
N MET A 53 -6.30 -9.68 -0.99
CA MET A 53 -7.70 -9.36 -0.71
C MET A 53 -8.59 -10.14 -1.66
N ASN A 54 -9.42 -11.03 -1.12
CA ASN A 54 -10.28 -11.92 -1.89
C ASN A 54 -9.49 -12.69 -2.97
N GLY A 55 -8.29 -13.17 -2.61
CA GLY A 55 -7.39 -13.89 -3.49
C GLY A 55 -6.60 -13.04 -4.50
N VAL A 56 -6.74 -11.71 -4.47
CA VAL A 56 -6.02 -10.80 -5.37
C VAL A 56 -4.88 -10.11 -4.64
N GLU A 57 -3.66 -10.19 -5.19
CA GLU A 57 -2.52 -9.46 -4.66
C GLU A 57 -2.67 -7.95 -4.93
N VAL A 58 -2.56 -7.13 -3.88
CA VAL A 58 -2.90 -5.71 -3.95
C VAL A 58 -1.72 -4.85 -4.42
N ALA A 59 -0.48 -5.24 -4.10
CA ALA A 59 0.72 -4.46 -4.42
C ALA A 59 0.89 -4.17 -5.93
N PRO A 60 0.70 -5.15 -6.85
CA PRO A 60 0.78 -4.88 -8.28
C PRO A 60 -0.27 -3.88 -8.78
N LEU A 61 -1.47 -3.90 -8.19
CA LEU A 61 -2.57 -2.99 -8.56
C LEU A 61 -2.25 -1.55 -8.15
N ILE A 62 -1.75 -1.35 -6.93
CA ILE A 62 -1.31 -0.03 -6.45
C ILE A 62 -0.17 0.48 -7.32
N ALA A 63 0.84 -0.35 -7.61
CA ALA A 63 1.96 0.04 -8.44
C ALA A 63 1.53 0.41 -9.87
N ALA A 64 0.58 -0.33 -10.45
CA ALA A 64 0.00 -0.01 -11.75
C ALA A 64 -0.76 1.32 -11.73
N GLU A 65 -1.54 1.57 -10.68
CA GLU A 65 -2.32 2.79 -10.53
C GLU A 65 -1.44 4.03 -10.28
N LEU A 66 -0.40 3.91 -9.45
CA LEU A 66 0.59 4.98 -9.27
C LEU A 66 1.30 5.31 -10.58
N LYS A 67 1.66 4.30 -11.38
CA LYS A 67 2.20 4.54 -12.74
C LYS A 67 1.18 5.23 -13.64
N ARG A 68 -0.11 4.98 -13.49
CA ARG A 68 -1.18 5.65 -14.26
C ARG A 68 -1.31 7.13 -13.85
N ILE A 69 -1.31 7.40 -12.55
CA ILE A 69 -1.46 8.75 -11.98
C ILE A 69 -0.21 9.61 -12.24
N ILE A 70 1.00 9.01 -12.15
CA ILE A 70 2.27 9.73 -12.27
C ILE A 70 2.71 9.89 -13.74
N ARG A 71 2.20 9.09 -14.68
CA ARG A 71 2.47 9.29 -16.11
C ARG A 71 1.59 10.39 -16.72
N CYS A 72 1.92 11.65 -16.42
CA CYS A 72 2.14 12.68 -17.45
C CYS A 72 2.68 13.99 -16.84
N SER A 73 3.98 14.24 -17.05
CA SER A 73 4.47 15.54 -17.49
C SER A 73 5.74 15.31 -18.33
N PRO A 74 5.64 15.18 -19.66
CA PRO A 74 6.79 15.36 -20.53
C PRO A 74 7.05 16.86 -20.65
N ARG A 75 7.47 17.51 -19.57
CA ARG A 75 7.79 18.95 -19.57
C ARG A 75 9.16 19.21 -18.96
N SER A 76 10.19 18.80 -19.70
CA SER A 76 11.42 19.58 -19.93
C SER A 76 12.56 18.71 -20.52
N ARG A 77 12.42 18.25 -21.76
CA ARG A 77 13.61 18.12 -22.63
C ARG A 77 13.77 19.43 -23.40
N ARG A 78 14.31 20.43 -22.72
CA ARG A 78 14.97 21.54 -23.37
C ARG A 78 16.02 22.04 -22.39
N LEU A 79 17.29 21.73 -22.69
CA LEU A 79 18.53 22.40 -22.28
C LEU A 79 19.65 21.59 -22.98
N THR A 80 19.90 21.96 -24.23
CA THR A 80 21.15 22.60 -24.69
C THR A 80 22.30 21.62 -24.85
N ARG A 81 22.55 21.28 -26.10
CA ARG A 81 23.84 20.79 -26.60
C ARG A 81 24.89 21.88 -26.30
N ALA A 82 25.82 21.59 -25.42
CA ALA A 82 27.07 22.31 -25.17
C ALA A 82 28.07 21.25 -24.65
N GLY A 83 29.28 21.09 -25.16
CA GLY A 83 29.99 21.70 -26.30
C GLY A 83 30.88 20.64 -26.94
#